data_AF-A0A7N2L367-F1
#
_entry.id   AF-A0A7N2L367-F1
#
_cell.length_a   1.000
_cell.length_b   1.000
_cell.length_c   1.000
_cell.angle_alpha   90.00
_cell.angle_beta   90.00
_cell.angle_gamma   90.00
#
_symmetry.space_group_name_H-M   'P 1'
#
loop_
_entity.id
_entity.type
_entity.pdbx_description
1 polymer ?
#
loop_
_entity_poly.entity_id
_entity_poly.type
_entity_poly.pdbx_seq_one_letter_code
_entity_poly.pdbx_strand_id
1 'polypeptide(L)'
;MLKHRNDQGCSNGFYTYNAFITAAQSFSAFGTTGDVTTRKRELVAFFGQTSHETTGGWSTAPDGDIALLGKLTGNLEINIMVEDLSNLLSKAIGVDLINNLDLVATDPTISFKTAIWFWMTPQANKPSSHDVIIGNWRPSSSDTSAGRVPGYGVITNIINGGIECGHGYNDNVANRIGFYKRYFDILGVGYGNNLDCNNQRSFA
;
A
#
# COMPACT_ATOMS: atom_id res chain seq x y z
N MET A 1 -8.80 0.20 -12.59
CA MET A 1 -7.58 -0.01 -11.77
C MET A 1 -7.09 -1.44 -11.93
N LEU A 2 -7.77 -2.44 -11.36
CA LEU A 2 -7.25 -3.82 -11.26
C LEU A 2 -7.70 -4.76 -12.40
N LYS A 3 -7.37 -4.45 -13.66
CA LYS A 3 -7.98 -5.09 -14.85
C LYS A 3 -7.64 -6.59 -14.99
N HIS A 4 -6.36 -6.95 -14.86
CA HIS A 4 -5.86 -8.30 -15.18
C HIS A 4 -5.76 -9.26 -13.99
N ARG A 5 -6.23 -8.86 -12.80
CA ARG A 5 -6.09 -9.67 -11.58
C ARG A 5 -6.72 -11.07 -11.67
N ASN A 6 -7.68 -11.25 -12.58
CA ASN A 6 -8.42 -12.49 -12.79
C ASN A 6 -7.97 -13.26 -14.03
N ASP A 7 -6.92 -12.80 -14.72
CA ASP A 7 -6.38 -13.51 -15.88
C ASP A 7 -5.80 -14.86 -15.44
N GLN A 8 -5.77 -15.82 -16.37
CA GLN A 8 -5.19 -17.14 -16.11
C GLN A 8 -3.72 -16.99 -15.70
N GLY A 9 -3.34 -17.59 -14.57
CA GLY A 9 -2.00 -17.43 -13.98
C GLY A 9 -1.91 -16.32 -12.91
N CYS A 10 -2.96 -15.51 -12.73
CA CYS A 10 -3.07 -14.50 -11.68
C CYS A 10 -3.98 -14.99 -10.52
N SER A 11 -4.44 -14.06 -9.66
CA SER A 11 -5.21 -14.36 -8.44
C SER A 11 -6.53 -15.10 -8.67
N ASN A 12 -6.99 -15.18 -9.93
CA ASN A 12 -8.10 -16.02 -10.39
C ASN A 12 -9.38 -15.88 -9.54
N GLY A 13 -9.84 -14.64 -9.34
CA GLY A 13 -11.10 -14.36 -8.65
C GLY A 13 -11.00 -14.19 -7.13
N PHE A 14 -9.83 -14.44 -6.52
CA PHE A 14 -9.62 -14.25 -5.08
C PHE A 14 -9.97 -12.83 -4.63
N TYR A 15 -9.43 -11.81 -5.32
CA TYR A 15 -9.67 -10.41 -4.98
C TYR A 15 -10.97 -9.87 -5.56
N THR A 16 -12.03 -9.91 -4.76
CA THR A 16 -13.35 -9.39 -5.12
C THR A 16 -13.57 -7.97 -4.59
N TYR A 17 -14.44 -7.23 -5.29
CA TYR A 17 -14.87 -5.90 -4.85
C TYR A 17 -15.60 -5.96 -3.50
N ASN A 18 -16.46 -6.97 -3.30
CA ASN A 18 -17.20 -7.13 -2.05
C ASN A 18 -16.27 -7.39 -0.87
N ALA A 19 -15.24 -8.23 -1.03
CA ALA A 19 -14.25 -8.45 0.02
C ALA A 19 -13.53 -7.16 0.41
N PHE A 20 -13.14 -6.34 -0.58
CA PHE A 20 -12.54 -5.02 -0.33
C PHE A 20 -13.48 -4.09 0.44
N ILE A 21 -14.74 -3.97 0.01
CA ILE A 21 -15.72 -3.10 0.68
C ILE A 21 -15.99 -3.56 2.11
N THR A 22 -16.18 -4.86 2.33
CA THR A 22 -16.37 -5.44 3.67
C THR A 22 -15.16 -5.17 4.57
N ALA A 23 -13.94 -5.32 4.05
CA ALA A 23 -12.72 -5.01 4.79
C ALA A 23 -12.62 -3.51 5.12
N ALA A 24 -12.84 -2.64 4.13
CA ALA A 24 -12.80 -1.18 4.31
C ALA A 24 -13.81 -0.68 5.35
N GLN A 25 -14.98 -1.29 5.45
CA GLN A 25 -15.98 -0.97 6.48
C GLN A 25 -15.48 -1.23 7.92
N SER A 26 -14.45 -2.06 8.11
CA SER A 26 -13.82 -2.28 9.42
C SER A 26 -12.88 -1.14 9.83
N PHE A 27 -12.55 -0.23 8.90
CA PHE A 27 -11.65 0.91 9.12
C PHE A 27 -12.35 2.19 8.69
N SER A 28 -13.22 2.72 9.55
CA SER A 28 -14.19 3.77 9.19
C SER A 28 -13.60 5.07 8.64
N ALA A 29 -12.31 5.35 8.87
CA ALA A 29 -11.59 6.53 8.35
C ALA A 29 -10.93 6.32 6.98
N PHE A 30 -10.73 5.07 6.55
CA PHE A 30 -10.07 4.72 5.29
C PHE A 30 -10.96 5.07 4.09
N GLY A 31 -10.47 5.96 3.22
CA GLY A 31 -11.19 6.41 2.03
C GLY A 31 -12.40 7.30 2.34
N THR A 32 -12.58 7.73 3.58
CA THR A 32 -13.73 8.52 4.05
C THR A 32 -13.32 9.83 4.72
N THR A 33 -12.02 10.06 4.91
CA THR A 33 -11.49 11.26 5.56
C THR A 33 -11.17 12.38 4.56
N GLY A 34 -11.55 13.61 4.89
CA GLY A 34 -11.31 14.79 4.05
C GLY A 34 -12.30 14.94 2.88
N ASP A 35 -11.96 15.82 1.94
CA ASP A 35 -12.79 16.08 0.76
C ASP A 35 -12.76 14.91 -0.25
N VAL A 36 -13.55 15.00 -1.33
CA VAL A 36 -13.58 13.95 -2.38
C VAL A 36 -12.21 13.73 -3.02
N THR A 37 -11.40 14.78 -3.17
CA THR A 37 -10.07 14.70 -3.76
C THR A 37 -9.12 13.94 -2.85
N THR A 38 -9.14 14.22 -1.55
CA THR A 38 -8.35 13.51 -0.53
C THR A 38 -8.76 12.03 -0.46
N ARG A 39 -10.05 11.73 -0.45
CA ARG A 39 -10.56 10.36 -0.43
C ARG A 39 -10.14 9.56 -1.68
N LYS A 40 -10.24 10.17 -2.87
CA LYS A 40 -9.73 9.56 -4.11
C LYS A 40 -8.22 9.35 -4.05
N ARG A 41 -7.48 10.35 -3.54
CA ARG A 41 -6.01 10.29 -3.43
C ARG A 41 -5.58 9.14 -2.54
N GLU A 42 -6.24 8.96 -1.40
CA GLU A 42 -5.98 7.83 -0.50
C GLU A 42 -6.21 6.49 -1.17
N LEU A 43 -7.37 6.29 -1.82
CA LEU A 43 -7.67 5.04 -2.51
C LEU A 43 -6.64 4.74 -3.61
N VAL A 44 -6.25 5.75 -4.38
CA VAL A 44 -5.23 5.57 -5.42
C VAL A 44 -3.87 5.24 -4.81
N ALA A 45 -3.46 5.91 -3.74
CA ALA A 45 -2.18 5.64 -3.09
C ALA A 45 -2.13 4.22 -2.52
N PHE A 46 -3.20 3.80 -1.84
CA PHE A 46 -3.33 2.46 -1.31
C PHE A 46 -3.26 1.39 -2.42
N PHE A 47 -4.06 1.56 -3.48
CA PHE A 47 -4.04 0.63 -4.59
C PHE A 47 -2.71 0.67 -5.35
N GLY A 48 -2.06 1.83 -5.46
CA GLY A 48 -0.75 1.97 -6.10
C GLY A 48 0.32 1.13 -5.41
N GLN A 49 0.38 1.20 -4.08
CA GLN A 49 1.33 0.43 -3.28
C GLN A 49 1.01 -1.06 -3.32
N THR A 50 -0.23 -1.44 -3.03
CA THR A 50 -0.63 -2.87 -3.02
C THR A 50 -0.54 -3.52 -4.41
N SER A 51 -0.69 -2.74 -5.49
CA SER A 51 -0.48 -3.24 -6.85
C SER A 51 0.98 -3.55 -7.13
N HIS A 52 1.93 -2.76 -6.59
CA HIS A 52 3.35 -3.07 -6.67
C HIS A 52 3.66 -4.37 -5.92
N GLU A 53 3.19 -4.50 -4.67
CA GLU A 53 3.44 -5.72 -3.86
C GLU A 53 2.88 -7.01 -4.49
N THR A 54 1.87 -6.86 -5.35
CA THR A 54 1.18 -7.98 -6.00
C THR A 54 1.37 -8.00 -7.52
N THR A 55 2.33 -7.22 -8.04
CA THR A 55 2.51 -7.11 -9.48
C THR A 55 2.98 -8.44 -10.07
N GLY A 56 2.40 -8.81 -11.20
CA GLY A 56 2.87 -9.88 -12.07
C GLY A 56 3.32 -9.34 -13.43
N GLY A 57 3.40 -8.02 -13.56
CA GLY A 57 3.72 -7.35 -14.81
C GLY A 57 5.17 -7.54 -15.24
N TRP A 58 5.37 -7.51 -16.55
CA TRP A 58 6.68 -7.47 -17.21
C TRP A 58 6.63 -6.41 -18.32
N SER A 59 7.79 -5.98 -18.82
CA SER A 59 7.94 -4.82 -19.72
C SER A 59 7.07 -4.83 -20.99
N THR A 60 6.61 -6.00 -21.43
CA THR A 60 5.77 -6.19 -22.63
C THR A 60 4.40 -6.80 -22.33
N ALA A 61 3.96 -6.74 -21.06
CA ALA A 61 2.65 -7.23 -20.67
C ALA A 61 1.52 -6.50 -21.42
N PRO A 62 0.39 -7.19 -21.71
CA PRO A 62 -0.80 -6.53 -22.27
C PRO A 62 -1.21 -5.33 -21.40
N ASP A 63 -1.52 -4.19 -22.04
CA ASP A 63 -1.83 -2.90 -21.40
C ASP A 63 -0.69 -2.29 -20.54
N GLY A 64 0.53 -2.83 -20.63
CA GLY A 64 1.75 -2.39 -19.94
C GLY A 64 2.05 -3.17 -18.66
N ASP A 65 3.30 -3.10 -18.20
CA ASP A 65 3.78 -3.69 -16.93
C ASP A 65 2.98 -3.20 -15.70
N ILE A 66 2.49 -1.95 -15.74
CA ILE A 66 1.65 -1.32 -14.71
C ILE A 66 0.15 -1.69 -14.86
N ALA A 67 -0.22 -2.62 -15.75
CA ALA A 67 -1.60 -3.11 -15.88
C ALA A 67 -1.86 -4.43 -15.15
N LEU A 68 -0.80 -5.23 -14.94
CA LEU A 68 -0.95 -6.62 -14.58
C LEU A 68 -0.76 -6.84 -13.07
N LEU A 69 -1.81 -7.35 -12.44
CA LEU A 69 -1.76 -7.81 -11.06
C LEU A 69 -1.59 -9.32 -11.09
N GLY A 70 -0.44 -9.77 -10.63
CA GLY A 70 -0.12 -11.17 -10.52
C GLY A 70 -0.96 -11.85 -9.44
N LYS A 71 -0.74 -13.16 -9.28
CA LYS A 71 -1.22 -13.85 -8.09
C LYS A 71 -0.68 -13.16 -6.85
N LEU A 72 -1.50 -13.17 -5.81
CA LEU A 72 -1.07 -13.08 -4.41
C LEU A 72 -0.08 -14.15 -3.95
N THR A 73 0.41 -14.99 -4.85
CA THR A 73 1.30 -16.08 -4.48
C THR A 73 2.70 -15.53 -4.40
N GLY A 74 3.08 -15.09 -3.21
CA GLY A 74 4.47 -14.91 -2.85
C GLY A 74 4.71 -13.86 -1.79
N ASN A 75 4.28 -12.61 -2.02
CA ASN A 75 4.93 -11.47 -1.35
C ASN A 75 3.96 -10.46 -0.70
N LEU A 76 2.66 -10.76 -0.60
CA LEU A 76 1.85 -10.17 0.48
C LEU A 76 2.04 -10.95 1.80
N GLU A 77 3.10 -11.75 1.88
CA GLU A 77 4.02 -11.56 3.00
C GLU A 77 4.56 -10.12 2.93
N ILE A 78 3.70 -9.16 3.30
CA ILE A 78 4.19 -8.04 4.08
C ILE A 78 5.12 -8.71 5.11
N ASN A 79 6.43 -8.50 4.98
CA ASN A 79 7.49 -9.05 5.83
C ASN A 79 7.42 -8.42 7.25
N ILE A 80 6.20 -8.26 7.76
CA ILE A 80 5.77 -7.46 8.91
C ILE A 80 4.88 -8.34 9.79
N MET A 81 5.24 -9.62 9.87
CA MET A 81 4.76 -10.47 10.95
C MET A 81 5.95 -10.94 11.75
N VAL A 82 6.66 -9.97 12.33
CA VAL A 82 7.16 -10.19 13.68
C VAL A 82 5.96 -10.45 14.57
N GLU A 83 6.09 -11.41 15.49
CA GLU A 83 5.01 -11.91 16.37
C GLU A 83 4.17 -10.78 16.99
N ASP A 84 4.82 -9.68 17.39
CA ASP A 84 4.17 -8.50 17.95
C ASP A 84 3.15 -7.83 17.00
N LEU A 85 3.43 -7.78 15.71
CA LEU A 85 2.53 -7.17 14.71
C LEU A 85 1.38 -8.11 14.39
N SER A 86 1.60 -9.43 14.37
CA SER A 86 0.53 -10.44 14.25
C SER A 86 -0.44 -10.36 15.43
N ASN A 87 0.07 -10.14 16.65
CA ASN A 87 -0.75 -9.95 17.84
C ASN A 87 -1.61 -8.69 17.75
N LEU A 88 -1.01 -7.56 17.36
CA LEU A 88 -1.72 -6.29 17.20
C LEU A 88 -2.78 -6.38 16.10
N LEU A 89 -2.43 -6.97 14.96
CA LEU A 89 -3.35 -7.18 13.85
C LEU A 89 -4.51 -8.09 14.26
N SER A 90 -4.22 -9.24 14.90
CA SER A 90 -5.24 -10.19 15.36
C SER A 90 -6.26 -9.51 16.27
N LYS A 91 -5.77 -8.71 17.22
CA LYS A 91 -6.61 -7.92 18.12
C LYS A 91 -7.42 -6.85 17.37
N ALA A 92 -6.81 -6.17 16.40
CA ALA A 92 -7.44 -5.09 15.65
C ALA A 92 -8.58 -5.59 14.74
N ILE A 93 -8.44 -6.76 14.13
CA ILE A 93 -9.43 -7.30 13.18
C ILE A 93 -10.37 -8.34 13.79
N GLY A 94 -10.10 -8.79 15.03
CA GLY A 94 -10.90 -9.77 15.75
C GLY A 94 -10.75 -11.20 15.23
N VAL A 95 -9.57 -11.56 14.71
CA VAL A 95 -9.26 -12.88 14.15
C VAL A 95 -7.96 -13.38 14.75
N ASP A 96 -7.89 -14.63 15.18
CA ASP A 96 -6.65 -15.24 15.67
C ASP A 96 -5.74 -15.62 14.49
N LEU A 97 -4.88 -14.69 14.06
CA LEU A 97 -3.88 -14.95 13.02
C LEU A 97 -2.61 -15.59 13.57
N ILE A 98 -2.44 -15.70 14.89
CA ILE A 98 -1.28 -16.37 15.49
C ILE A 98 -1.33 -17.86 15.15
N ASN A 99 -2.52 -18.45 15.25
CA ASN A 99 -2.72 -19.88 14.97
C ASN A 99 -3.29 -20.16 13.58
N ASN A 100 -3.76 -19.14 12.84
CA ASN A 100 -4.44 -19.29 11.54
C ASN A 100 -3.90 -18.31 10.50
N LEU A 101 -2.57 -18.27 10.34
CA LEU A 101 -1.88 -17.32 9.46
C LEU A 101 -2.25 -17.48 7.97
N ASP A 102 -2.60 -18.69 7.57
CA ASP A 102 -3.03 -19.03 6.22
C ASP A 102 -4.29 -18.27 5.78
N LEU A 103 -5.12 -17.81 6.72
CA LEU A 103 -6.29 -16.98 6.45
C LEU A 103 -5.97 -15.70 5.67
N VAL A 104 -4.75 -15.16 5.82
CA VAL A 104 -4.30 -13.99 5.06
C VAL A 104 -4.21 -14.29 3.55
N ALA A 105 -3.98 -15.54 3.18
CA ALA A 105 -3.87 -16.01 1.80
C ALA A 105 -5.12 -16.78 1.31
N THR A 106 -6.01 -17.21 2.20
CA THR A 106 -7.18 -18.03 1.87
C THR A 106 -8.52 -17.33 2.06
N ASP A 107 -8.60 -16.26 2.85
CA ASP A 107 -9.79 -15.41 2.99
C ASP A 107 -9.52 -14.00 2.41
N PRO A 108 -10.20 -13.61 1.32
CA PRO A 108 -9.93 -12.33 0.66
C PRO A 108 -10.34 -11.12 1.50
N THR A 109 -11.31 -11.26 2.41
CA THR A 109 -11.69 -10.17 3.33
C THR A 109 -10.60 -9.97 4.38
N ILE A 110 -10.08 -11.06 4.96
CA ILE A 110 -8.96 -10.99 5.90
C ILE A 110 -7.72 -10.42 5.20
N SER A 111 -7.42 -10.88 3.99
CA SER A 111 -6.32 -10.35 3.16
C SER A 111 -6.41 -8.83 2.96
N PHE A 112 -7.60 -8.29 2.64
CA PHE A 112 -7.77 -6.84 2.56
C PHE A 112 -7.69 -6.15 3.93
N LYS A 113 -8.22 -6.78 5.00
CA LYS A 113 -8.14 -6.20 6.35
C LYS A 113 -6.69 -6.07 6.82
N THR A 114 -5.81 -7.01 6.50
CA THR A 114 -4.39 -6.90 6.87
C THR A 114 -3.71 -5.73 6.15
N ALA A 115 -3.96 -5.57 4.85
CA ALA A 115 -3.41 -4.48 4.07
C ALA A 115 -3.94 -3.10 4.54
N ILE A 116 -5.24 -2.98 4.81
CA ILE A 116 -5.83 -1.73 5.31
C ILE A 116 -5.35 -1.46 6.74
N TRP A 117 -5.27 -2.47 7.61
CA TRP A 117 -4.70 -2.29 8.96
C TRP A 117 -3.28 -1.73 8.90
N PHE A 118 -2.42 -2.28 8.04
CA PHE A 118 -1.06 -1.78 7.87
C PHE A 118 -1.06 -0.31 7.40
N TRP A 119 -1.92 0.03 6.44
CA TRP A 119 -2.08 1.39 5.92
C TRP A 119 -2.47 2.40 7.01
N MET A 120 -3.37 1.98 7.91
CA MET A 120 -3.97 2.82 8.94
C MET A 120 -3.15 2.89 10.24
N THR A 121 -2.15 2.02 10.44
CA THR A 121 -1.50 1.85 11.75
C THR A 121 -0.07 2.41 11.75
N PRO A 122 0.22 3.45 12.56
CA PRO A 122 1.59 3.91 12.78
C PRO A 122 2.46 2.82 13.40
N GLN A 123 3.76 2.81 13.08
CA GLN A 123 4.71 1.79 13.55
C GLN A 123 5.99 2.45 14.05
N ALA A 124 6.22 2.40 15.36
CA ALA A 124 7.37 3.03 16.02
C ALA A 124 7.53 4.51 15.61
N ASN A 125 8.61 4.86 14.91
CA ASN A 125 8.89 6.21 14.41
C ASN A 125 8.20 6.53 13.06
N LYS A 126 7.54 5.55 12.44
CA LYS A 126 6.82 5.71 11.16
C LYS A 126 5.38 6.17 11.44
N PRO A 127 4.91 7.27 10.80
CA PRO A 127 3.48 7.59 10.82
C PRO A 127 2.67 6.54 10.04
N SER A 128 1.34 6.58 10.15
CA SER A 128 0.48 5.78 9.27
C SER A 128 0.56 6.31 7.83
N SER A 129 0.40 5.43 6.85
CA SER A 129 0.30 5.85 5.45
C SER A 129 -0.97 6.69 5.22
N HIS A 130 -2.03 6.37 5.95
CA HIS A 130 -3.26 7.15 6.05
C HIS A 130 -2.98 8.62 6.40
N ASP A 131 -2.35 8.89 7.55
CA ASP A 131 -2.11 10.26 8.01
C ASP A 131 -1.23 11.06 7.04
N VAL A 132 -0.27 10.39 6.38
CA VAL A 132 0.55 11.02 5.35
C VAL A 132 -0.31 11.47 4.16
N ILE A 133 -1.11 10.58 3.57
CA ILE A 133 -1.78 10.87 2.31
C ILE A 133 -2.93 11.88 2.46
N ILE A 134 -3.57 11.89 3.63
CA ILE A 134 -4.64 12.84 3.94
C ILE A 134 -4.11 14.20 4.45
N GLY A 135 -2.80 14.30 4.69
CA GLY A 135 -2.15 15.55 5.12
C GLY A 135 -2.21 15.82 6.63
N ASN A 136 -2.51 14.81 7.45
CA ASN A 136 -2.52 14.92 8.91
C ASN A 136 -1.14 14.74 9.54
N TRP A 137 -0.23 14.02 8.87
CA TRP A 137 1.13 13.87 9.37
C TRP A 137 1.94 15.16 9.23
N ARG A 138 2.54 15.60 10.34
CA ARG A 138 3.48 16.72 10.38
C ARG A 138 4.89 16.17 10.59
N PRO A 139 5.82 16.33 9.62
CA PRO A 139 7.19 15.88 9.78
C PRO A 139 7.86 16.53 10.99
N SER A 140 8.59 15.73 11.77
CA SER A 140 9.46 16.25 12.84
C SER A 140 10.72 16.92 12.25
N SER A 141 11.50 17.59 13.10
CA SER A 141 12.81 18.12 12.69
C SER A 141 13.77 17.01 12.22
N SER A 142 13.65 15.81 12.79
CA SER A 142 14.40 14.61 12.36
C SER A 142 13.97 14.19 10.95
N ASP A 143 12.67 14.20 10.67
CA ASP A 143 12.13 13.86 9.35
C ASP A 143 12.56 14.85 8.28
N THR A 144 12.43 16.15 8.55
CA THR A 144 12.85 17.18 7.59
C THR A 144 14.35 17.11 7.31
N SER A 145 15.17 16.87 8.33
CA SER A 145 16.63 16.70 8.17
C SER A 145 17.01 15.43 7.42
N ALA A 146 16.14 14.40 7.47
CA ALA A 146 16.25 13.17 6.71
C ALA A 146 15.67 13.27 5.29
N GLY A 147 15.18 14.45 4.87
CA GLY A 147 14.52 14.65 3.59
C GLY A 147 13.11 14.06 3.50
N ARG A 148 12.55 13.54 4.60
CA ARG A 148 11.22 12.94 4.64
C ARG A 148 10.16 14.04 4.73
N VAL A 149 9.40 14.20 3.65
CA VAL A 149 8.37 15.22 3.49
C VAL A 149 7.04 14.58 3.06
N PRO A 150 5.88 15.22 3.30
CA PRO A 150 4.59 14.64 2.95
C PRO A 150 4.47 14.36 1.45
N GLY A 151 4.03 13.16 1.10
CA GLY A 151 3.86 12.73 -0.29
C GLY A 151 3.91 11.22 -0.45
N TYR A 152 3.77 10.74 -1.67
CA TYR A 152 3.75 9.30 -1.96
C TYR A 152 5.10 8.62 -1.69
N GLY A 153 6.21 9.35 -1.84
CA GLY A 153 7.55 8.83 -1.56
C GLY A 153 7.76 8.43 -0.11
N VAL A 154 7.25 9.21 0.85
CA VAL A 154 7.39 8.82 2.27
C VAL A 154 6.53 7.61 2.61
N ILE A 155 5.42 7.37 1.88
CA ILE A 155 4.64 6.13 1.99
C ILE A 155 5.46 4.92 1.54
N THR A 156 6.19 5.04 0.42
CA THR A 156 7.17 4.00 0.01
C THR A 156 8.24 3.78 1.07
N ASN A 157 8.74 4.85 1.70
CA ASN A 157 9.71 4.76 2.80
C ASN A 157 9.14 4.04 4.04
N ILE A 158 7.87 4.27 4.38
CA ILE A 158 7.17 3.55 5.47
C ILE A 158 7.13 2.05 5.18
N ILE A 159 6.76 1.67 3.95
CA ILE A 159 6.57 0.28 3.52
C ILE A 159 7.89 -0.47 3.42
N ASN A 160 8.86 0.03 2.65
CA ASN A 160 10.10 -0.69 2.35
C ASN A 160 11.35 0.21 2.23
N GLY A 161 11.38 1.31 2.99
CA GLY A 161 12.44 2.32 2.87
C GLY A 161 13.86 1.84 3.15
N GLY A 162 14.03 0.78 3.96
CA GLY A 162 15.36 0.21 4.23
C GLY A 162 16.01 -0.45 3.01
N ILE A 163 15.23 -0.76 1.97
CA ILE A 163 15.70 -1.39 0.72
C ILE A 163 15.58 -0.44 -0.47
N GLU A 164 14.60 0.46 -0.45
CA GLU A 164 14.20 1.23 -1.63
C GLU A 164 14.60 2.71 -1.60
N CYS A 165 14.90 3.29 -0.42
CA CYS A 165 15.01 4.74 -0.24
C CYS A 165 16.40 5.20 0.19
N GLY A 166 16.79 6.41 -0.24
CA GLY A 166 17.99 7.11 0.24
C GLY A 166 19.29 6.77 -0.48
N HIS A 167 19.24 6.02 -1.58
CA HIS A 167 20.40 5.61 -2.39
C HIS A 167 20.17 5.87 -3.89
N GLY A 168 19.44 6.94 -4.23
CA GLY A 168 19.18 7.34 -5.60
C GLY A 168 18.02 6.60 -6.26
N TYR A 169 18.04 6.56 -7.60
CA TYR A 169 16.98 5.92 -8.38
C TYR A 169 16.86 4.43 -8.06
N ASN A 170 15.62 3.93 -7.98
CA ASN A 170 15.30 2.55 -7.71
C ASN A 170 14.09 2.12 -8.55
N ASP A 171 14.19 0.97 -9.24
CA ASP A 171 13.15 0.48 -10.14
C ASP A 171 11.85 0.10 -9.40
N ASN A 172 11.92 -0.37 -8.15
CA ASN A 172 10.74 -0.68 -7.35
C ASN A 172 9.99 0.62 -6.99
N VAL A 173 10.71 1.67 -6.59
CA VAL A 173 10.13 3.00 -6.37
C VAL A 173 9.48 3.53 -7.64
N ALA A 174 10.16 3.41 -8.78
CA ALA A 174 9.62 3.83 -10.07
C ALA A 174 8.34 3.04 -10.43
N ASN A 175 8.29 1.73 -10.17
CA ASN A 175 7.12 0.90 -10.41
C ASN A 175 5.93 1.27 -9.51
N ARG A 176 6.15 1.51 -8.21
CA ARG A 176 5.13 2.04 -7.28
C ARG A 176 4.54 3.35 -7.78
N ILE A 177 5.39 4.27 -8.25
CA ILE A 177 4.99 5.57 -8.81
C ILE A 177 4.22 5.37 -10.12
N GLY A 178 4.59 4.37 -10.92
CA GLY A 178 3.89 3.99 -12.14
C GLY A 178 2.43 3.65 -11.88
N PHE A 179 2.17 2.71 -10.95
CA PHE A 179 0.80 2.34 -10.56
C PHE A 179 0.02 3.52 -10.01
N TYR A 180 0.65 4.31 -9.14
CA TYR A 180 0.08 5.54 -8.61
C TYR A 180 -0.40 6.46 -9.73
N LYS A 181 0.49 6.88 -10.64
CA LYS A 181 0.15 7.78 -11.75
C LYS A 181 -0.97 7.23 -12.63
N ARG A 182 -0.88 5.96 -13.04
CA ARG A 182 -1.93 5.30 -13.86
C ARG A 182 -3.31 5.40 -13.21
N TYR A 183 -3.39 5.18 -11.91
CA TYR A 183 -4.67 5.20 -11.19
C TYR A 183 -5.17 6.63 -10.95
N PHE A 184 -4.28 7.61 -10.79
CA PHE A 184 -4.67 9.04 -10.78
C PHE A 184 -5.26 9.46 -12.12
N ASP A 185 -4.68 9.01 -13.24
CA ASP A 185 -5.17 9.31 -14.59
C ASP A 185 -6.59 8.74 -14.79
N ILE A 186 -6.87 7.55 -14.26
CA ILE A 186 -8.22 6.95 -14.29
C ILE A 186 -9.23 7.77 -13.49
N LEU A 187 -8.83 8.36 -12.35
CA LEU A 187 -9.74 9.07 -11.43
C LEU A 187 -9.79 10.59 -11.65
N GLY A 188 -8.96 11.14 -12.54
CA GLY A 188 -8.91 12.56 -12.89
C GLY A 188 -8.48 13.44 -11.72
N VAL A 189 -7.51 13.00 -10.92
CA VAL A 189 -6.98 13.74 -9.76
C VAL A 189 -5.51 14.09 -9.97
N GLY A 190 -5.02 15.13 -9.28
CA GLY A 190 -3.59 15.52 -9.35
C GLY A 190 -2.70 14.62 -8.49
N TYR A 191 -1.53 14.25 -9.02
CA TYR A 191 -0.57 13.34 -8.37
C TYR A 191 -0.03 13.88 -7.03
N GLY A 192 0.00 15.20 -6.83
CA GLY A 192 0.72 15.82 -5.73
C GLY A 192 2.23 15.87 -5.98
N ASN A 193 2.98 16.21 -4.93
CA ASN A 193 4.43 16.36 -4.96
C ASN A 193 5.12 15.23 -4.19
N ASN A 194 6.46 15.19 -4.23
CA ASN A 194 7.29 14.27 -3.44
C ASN A 194 6.92 12.80 -3.67
N LEU A 195 6.91 12.38 -4.94
CA LEU A 195 6.46 11.05 -5.34
C LEU A 195 7.48 9.95 -5.06
N ASP A 196 8.77 10.29 -5.02
CA ASP A 196 9.85 9.36 -4.78
C ASP A 196 10.49 9.54 -3.40
N CYS A 197 11.27 8.54 -3.00
CA CYS A 197 12.08 8.55 -1.79
C CYS A 197 13.58 8.41 -2.08
N ASN A 198 14.02 8.73 -3.29
CA ASN A 198 15.39 8.47 -3.77
C ASN A 198 16.45 9.10 -2.86
N ASN A 199 16.13 10.27 -2.29
CA ASN A 199 17.01 11.03 -1.41
C ASN A 199 16.51 11.11 0.04
N GLN A 200 15.48 10.34 0.39
CA GLN A 200 14.96 10.30 1.76
C GLN A 200 15.72 9.23 2.56
N ARG A 201 16.25 9.58 3.73
CA ARG A 201 16.82 8.56 4.62
C ARG A 201 15.70 7.63 5.11
N SER A 202 15.97 6.33 5.07
CA SER A 202 15.10 5.28 5.60
C SER A 202 14.63 5.58 7.04
N PHE A 203 13.40 5.17 7.37
CA PHE A 203 12.94 5.09 8.76
C PHE A 203 13.50 3.88 9.53
N ALA A 204 13.85 2.80 8.80
CA ALA A 204 14.53 1.61 9.29
C ALA A 204 16.03 1.87 9.50
#